data_AF-A0A1G2G4T7-F1
#
_entry.id   AF-A0A1G2G4T7-F1
#
_cell.length_a   1.000
_cell.length_b   1.000
_cell.length_c   1.000
_cell.angle_alpha   90.00
_cell.angle_beta   90.00
_cell.angle_gamma   90.00
#
_symmetry.space_group_name_H-M   'P 1'
#
loop_
_entity.id
_entity.type
_entity.pdbx_description
1 polymer ?
#
loop_
_entity_poly.entity_id
_entity_poly.type
_entity_poly.pdbx_seq_one_letter_code
_entity_poly.pdbx_strand_id
1 'polypeptide(L)'
;MKKQIALGLGALALAATTLPLFAAFEAHVINVTAKIENALNVPLQYLDFGTVFPQEKLEKPVTITLSQSFVAEGRVDDVEYFIRQKPKCAITTAGGTAYDQTIIDGKHAYTGTGHVVLGDNPATTDVIETSWVDCGVSPRTLVAGETWGMLPNLCPYLSKHSEKLANGTYEDGSLPSFHQPWKISATTSIIYWNDVHGRLAKSNQDTSDTWMIDLAVPCFGGYCAQDWASFVHGINPDANPDNYTQLIANEHKVFGCDLWVEVSGVSLPGTPPPQPEMATLTVTKVVTNDNGGNNVIADFALKLNGNAITSGAANVVAAGAYAVSETGVGGYTATYSGDCDVNGNVVLTAGQVKSCTITNDDIAPNITLTKVVLTGAATPSSFLPSIGGTVVSSGSSLPVMANTAIAINETLLPGYEFVSITGDPECPSVAGLGGTATLDEGEAISCTITNQLVD
;
A
#
# COMPACT_ATOMS: atom_id res chain seq x y z
N MET A 1 -66.93 54.51 -24.17
CA MET A 1 -67.63 53.70 -23.14
C MET A 1 -66.67 52.60 -22.70
N LYS A 2 -66.45 52.46 -21.38
CA LYS A 2 -65.61 51.45 -20.73
C LYS A 2 -66.11 50.02 -21.03
N LYS A 3 -65.18 49.08 -21.20
CA LYS A 3 -65.26 47.63 -20.84
C LYS A 3 -63.99 46.94 -21.38
N GLN A 4 -63.31 46.01 -20.73
CA GLN A 4 -63.22 45.57 -19.34
C GLN A 4 -62.00 44.63 -19.34
N ILE A 5 -61.20 44.67 -18.27
CA ILE A 5 -60.02 43.83 -18.03
C ILE A 5 -60.50 42.41 -17.64
N ALA A 6 -59.92 41.38 -18.25
CA ALA A 6 -59.90 40.00 -17.75
C ALA A 6 -58.63 39.31 -18.32
N LEU A 7 -57.54 39.22 -17.55
CA LEU A 7 -57.15 38.06 -16.72
C LEU A 7 -57.06 36.76 -17.51
N GLY A 8 -55.84 36.45 -17.98
CA GLY A 8 -55.40 35.12 -18.35
C GLY A 8 -53.99 34.89 -17.79
N LEU A 9 -53.92 34.36 -16.56
CA LEU A 9 -52.73 33.74 -15.99
C LEU A 9 -52.22 32.66 -16.97
N GLY A 10 -50.94 32.56 -17.30
CA GLY A 10 -49.82 32.45 -16.38
C GLY A 10 -49.33 31.00 -16.41
N ALA A 11 -48.66 30.62 -17.50
CA ALA A 11 -47.80 29.44 -17.58
C ALA A 11 -46.44 29.91 -18.10
N LEU A 12 -45.72 30.69 -17.28
CA LEU A 12 -44.30 30.90 -17.49
C LEU A 12 -43.60 29.58 -17.20
N ALA A 13 -43.02 29.00 -18.24
CA ALA A 13 -42.03 27.95 -18.10
C ALA A 13 -40.88 28.48 -17.23
N LEU A 14 -40.79 28.02 -15.98
CA LEU A 14 -39.52 28.03 -15.26
C LEU A 14 -38.62 27.00 -15.95
N ALA A 15 -37.95 27.42 -17.02
CA ALA A 15 -36.65 26.87 -17.35
C ALA A 15 -35.73 27.30 -16.19
N ALA A 16 -35.66 26.47 -15.15
CA ALA A 16 -34.59 26.52 -14.18
C ALA A 16 -33.31 26.21 -14.96
N THR A 17 -32.70 27.23 -15.54
CA THR A 17 -31.35 27.16 -16.04
C THR A 17 -30.50 26.82 -14.83
N THR A 18 -30.14 25.55 -14.69
CA THR A 18 -29.00 25.12 -13.89
C THR A 18 -27.78 25.73 -14.55
N LEU A 19 -27.56 27.01 -14.27
CA LEU A 19 -26.25 27.60 -14.48
C LEU A 19 -25.32 26.76 -13.61
N PRO A 20 -24.31 26.09 -14.19
CA PRO A 20 -23.26 25.51 -13.37
C PRO A 20 -22.74 26.66 -12.50
N LEU A 21 -22.86 26.51 -11.19
CA LEU A 21 -22.19 27.38 -10.25
C LEU A 21 -20.70 27.18 -10.53
N PHE A 22 -20.09 28.16 -11.20
CA PHE A 22 -18.68 28.12 -11.50
C PHE A 22 -17.92 28.34 -10.18
N ALA A 23 -17.44 27.26 -9.59
CA ALA A 23 -16.49 27.31 -8.50
C ALA A 23 -15.17 27.88 -9.05
N ALA A 24 -14.73 29.01 -8.50
CA ALA A 24 -13.40 29.56 -8.79
C ALA A 24 -12.42 29.03 -7.73
N PHE A 25 -11.42 28.28 -8.19
CA PHE A 25 -10.37 27.69 -7.35
C PHE A 25 -9.06 28.45 -7.55
N GLU A 26 -8.47 28.96 -6.47
CA GLU A 26 -7.19 29.67 -6.49
C GLU A 26 -6.14 28.87 -5.71
N ALA A 27 -5.06 28.47 -6.39
CA ALA A 27 -4.05 27.58 -5.83
C ALA A 27 -2.66 28.21 -5.90
N HIS A 28 -1.99 28.25 -4.75
CA HIS A 28 -0.66 28.84 -4.66
C HIS A 28 0.36 27.80 -4.20
N VAL A 29 1.39 27.53 -5.00
CA VAL A 29 2.63 26.89 -4.52
C VAL A 29 3.49 28.01 -3.96
N ILE A 30 3.24 28.40 -2.71
CA ILE A 30 3.71 29.70 -2.21
C ILE A 30 5.25 29.76 -2.00
N ASN A 31 6.02 28.68 -2.20
CA ASN A 31 7.50 28.62 -2.15
C ASN A 31 8.00 27.21 -2.55
N VAL A 32 9.18 27.16 -3.18
CA VAL A 32 10.03 25.94 -3.26
C VAL A 32 11.05 26.02 -2.12
N THR A 33 11.17 24.95 -1.32
CA THR A 33 12.13 24.90 -0.21
C THR A 33 13.20 23.87 -0.53
N ALA A 34 14.47 24.21 -0.35
CA ALA A 34 15.55 23.26 -0.61
C ALA A 34 16.58 23.27 0.52
N LYS A 35 16.96 22.08 0.98
CA LYS A 35 18.09 21.88 1.87
C LYS A 35 19.27 21.43 1.00
N ILE A 36 20.03 22.42 0.53
CA ILE A 36 21.06 22.22 -0.49
C ILE A 36 22.43 22.17 0.18
N GLU A 37 23.15 21.07 0.01
CA GLU A 37 24.58 20.99 0.33
C GLU A 37 25.41 21.63 -0.80
N ASN A 38 25.30 22.94 -1.06
CA ASN A 38 26.04 23.63 -2.16
C ASN A 38 26.10 22.93 -3.53
N ALA A 39 25.29 21.90 -3.79
CA ALA A 39 25.40 21.02 -4.96
C ALA A 39 24.42 21.39 -6.07
N LEU A 40 23.23 21.87 -5.69
CA LEU A 40 22.17 22.27 -6.60
C LEU A 40 21.94 23.78 -6.58
N ASN A 41 21.35 24.29 -7.65
CA ASN A 41 20.76 25.60 -7.76
C ASN A 41 19.29 25.42 -8.17
N VAL A 42 18.38 25.75 -7.25
CA VAL A 42 16.93 25.56 -7.38
C VAL A 42 16.26 26.93 -7.31
N PRO A 43 15.43 27.32 -8.29
CA PRO A 43 14.62 28.52 -8.23
C PRO A 43 13.69 28.46 -7.03
N LEU A 44 13.83 29.42 -6.11
CA LEU A 44 12.98 29.50 -4.90
C LEU A 44 11.73 30.36 -5.13
N GLN A 45 11.40 30.65 -6.39
CA GLN A 45 10.20 31.39 -6.77
C GLN A 45 8.97 30.51 -6.54
N TYR A 46 7.90 31.13 -6.05
CA TYR A 46 6.61 30.48 -5.89
C TYR A 46 5.93 30.25 -7.25
N LEU A 47 5.11 29.20 -7.36
CA LEU A 47 4.30 28.94 -8.54
C LEU A 47 2.86 29.30 -8.22
N ASP A 48 2.33 30.29 -8.92
CA ASP A 48 0.94 30.70 -8.79
C ASP A 48 0.10 30.05 -9.90
N PHE A 49 -0.93 29.31 -9.47
CA PHE A 49 -1.97 28.75 -10.30
C PHE A 49 -3.25 29.53 -9.95
N GLY A 50 -3.52 30.59 -10.72
CA GLY A 50 -4.66 31.49 -10.50
C GLY A 50 -6.02 30.78 -10.61
N THR A 51 -7.10 31.55 -10.77
CA THR A 51 -8.45 30.95 -10.86
C THR A 51 -8.55 29.96 -12.02
N VAL A 52 -8.63 28.68 -11.72
CA VAL A 52 -8.72 27.59 -12.70
C VAL A 52 -10.05 26.86 -12.53
N PHE A 53 -10.55 26.34 -13.65
CA PHE A 53 -11.80 25.59 -13.68
C PHE A 53 -11.57 24.17 -13.15
N PRO A 54 -12.58 23.53 -12.52
CA PRO A 54 -12.52 22.10 -12.24
C PRO A 54 -12.17 21.31 -13.50
N GLN A 55 -11.29 20.32 -13.36
CA GLN A 55 -10.75 19.52 -14.48
C GLN A 55 -9.85 20.29 -15.48
N GLU A 56 -9.47 21.54 -15.17
CA GLU A 56 -8.39 22.23 -15.89
C GLU A 56 -7.04 21.62 -15.52
N LYS A 57 -6.14 21.63 -16.50
CA LYS A 57 -4.74 21.22 -16.38
C LYS A 57 -3.87 22.45 -16.62
N LEU A 58 -3.04 22.82 -15.66
CA LEU A 58 -2.13 23.95 -15.79
C LEU A 58 -0.72 23.49 -15.45
N GLU A 59 0.22 23.78 -16.34
CA GLU A 59 1.59 23.30 -16.23
C GLU A 59 2.55 24.47 -15.98
N LYS A 60 3.48 24.29 -15.03
CA LYS A 60 4.52 25.27 -14.69
C LYS A 60 5.87 24.54 -14.63
N PRO A 61 6.89 24.98 -15.39
CA PRO A 61 8.22 24.37 -15.32
C PRO A 61 8.97 24.84 -14.07
N VAL A 62 9.72 23.93 -13.46
CA VAL A 62 10.72 24.18 -12.41
C VAL A 62 12.03 23.56 -12.87
N THR A 63 13.07 24.38 -13.04
CA THR A 63 14.39 23.90 -13.47
C THR A 63 15.30 23.68 -12.27
N ILE A 64 15.84 22.49 -12.09
CA ILE A 64 16.85 22.17 -11.08
C ILE A 64 18.18 22.03 -11.79
N THR A 65 19.20 22.75 -11.34
CA THR A 65 20.52 22.77 -12.00
C THR A 65 21.63 22.42 -11.02
N LEU A 66 22.78 21.97 -11.52
CA LEU A 66 23.98 21.93 -10.69
C LEU A 66 24.38 23.36 -10.30
N SER A 67 24.83 23.54 -9.06
CA SER A 67 25.33 24.83 -8.60
C SER A 67 26.66 25.18 -9.31
N GLN A 68 26.96 26.47 -9.42
CA GLN A 68 28.25 26.91 -9.97
C GLN A 68 29.44 26.35 -9.19
N SER A 69 29.33 26.22 -7.85
CA SER A 69 30.39 25.65 -7.02
C SER A 69 30.59 24.16 -7.26
N PHE A 70 29.52 23.41 -7.55
CA PHE A 70 29.60 21.99 -7.83
C PHE A 70 30.18 21.72 -9.22
N VAL A 71 29.76 22.49 -10.22
CA VAL A 71 30.30 22.40 -11.58
C VAL A 71 31.82 22.69 -11.59
N ALA A 72 32.27 23.66 -10.77
CA ALA A 72 33.68 24.02 -10.67
C ALA A 72 34.55 23.01 -9.89
N GLU A 73 33.96 22.12 -9.10
CA GLU A 73 34.69 21.13 -8.32
C GLU A 73 35.01 19.90 -9.17
N GLY A 74 36.30 19.54 -9.27
CA GLY A 74 36.77 18.42 -10.09
C GLY A 74 36.68 17.06 -9.38
N ARG A 75 36.46 17.03 -8.05
CA ARG A 75 36.45 15.80 -7.24
C ARG A 75 35.10 15.11 -7.14
N VAL A 76 34.03 15.71 -7.68
CA VAL A 76 32.66 15.18 -7.63
C VAL A 76 32.08 15.15 -9.05
N ASP A 77 31.02 14.38 -9.29
CA ASP A 77 30.44 14.23 -10.64
C ASP A 77 28.92 14.30 -10.66
N ASP A 78 28.26 13.34 -10.02
CA ASP A 78 26.80 13.21 -10.07
C ASP A 78 26.17 13.73 -8.78
N VAL A 79 24.96 14.28 -8.90
CA VAL A 79 24.10 14.65 -7.78
C VAL A 79 22.78 13.92 -7.92
N GLU A 80 22.47 13.10 -6.93
CA GLU A 80 21.13 12.51 -6.74
C GLU A 80 20.32 13.43 -5.83
N TYR A 81 19.05 13.64 -6.17
CA TYR A 81 18.14 14.40 -5.32
C TYR A 81 16.72 13.82 -5.39
N PHE A 82 15.86 14.33 -4.52
CA PHE A 82 14.44 14.04 -4.59
C PHE A 82 13.60 15.30 -4.44
N ILE A 83 12.42 15.28 -5.04
CA ILE A 83 11.37 16.28 -4.89
C ILE A 83 10.24 15.67 -4.07
N ARG A 84 10.11 16.16 -2.85
CA ARG A 84 9.06 15.82 -1.89
C ARG A 84 7.97 16.87 -1.89
N GLN A 85 6.73 16.47 -1.68
CA GLN A 85 5.62 17.39 -1.44
C GLN A 85 5.30 17.46 0.05
N LYS A 86 5.43 18.64 0.64
CA LYS A 86 5.17 18.87 2.07
C LYS A 86 3.96 19.77 2.28
N PRO A 87 3.21 19.60 3.39
CA PRO A 87 2.15 20.52 3.76
C PRO A 87 2.67 21.96 3.81
N LYS A 88 1.80 22.91 3.47
CA LYS A 88 2.12 24.33 3.54
C LYS A 88 1.33 25.05 4.63
N CYS A 89 1.99 25.95 5.33
CA CYS A 89 1.42 26.84 6.32
C CYS A 89 1.56 28.30 5.89
N ALA A 90 0.58 29.13 6.24
CA ALA A 90 0.62 30.56 5.98
C ALA A 90 -0.17 31.36 7.01
N ILE A 91 0.11 32.65 7.10
CA ILE A 91 -0.80 33.59 7.75
C ILE A 91 -1.96 33.86 6.79
N THR A 92 -3.18 33.51 7.19
CA THR A 92 -4.40 33.73 6.41
C THR A 92 -5.34 34.74 7.06
N THR A 93 -6.15 35.40 6.24
CA THR A 93 -7.23 36.30 6.65
C THR A 93 -8.55 35.86 6.01
N ALA A 94 -9.66 36.51 6.39
CA ALA A 94 -10.98 36.30 5.79
C ALA A 94 -11.43 34.81 5.78
N GLY A 95 -11.08 34.06 6.83
CA GLY A 95 -11.43 32.64 6.92
C GLY A 95 -10.65 31.71 5.98
N GLY A 96 -9.50 32.16 5.46
CA GLY A 96 -8.62 31.36 4.60
C GLY A 96 -8.73 31.68 3.11
N THR A 97 -9.53 32.67 2.71
CA THR A 97 -9.68 33.09 1.30
C THR A 97 -8.61 34.07 0.84
N ALA A 98 -7.82 34.59 1.79
CA ALA A 98 -6.65 35.41 1.50
C ALA A 98 -5.51 35.04 2.43
N TYR A 99 -4.29 35.29 1.99
CA TYR A 99 -3.07 35.07 2.77
C TYR A 99 -2.15 36.28 2.71
N ASP A 100 -1.19 36.34 3.63
CA ASP A 100 -0.18 37.39 3.64
C ASP A 100 0.82 37.16 2.49
N GLN A 101 0.71 38.00 1.47
CA GLN A 101 1.52 37.96 0.24
C GLN A 101 2.84 38.76 0.35
N THR A 102 3.27 39.14 1.56
CA THR A 102 4.53 39.89 1.72
C THR A 102 5.72 39.09 1.19
N ILE A 103 6.45 39.68 0.24
CA ILE A 103 7.65 39.10 -0.37
C ILE A 103 8.91 39.77 0.20
N ILE A 104 9.85 38.96 0.70
CA ILE A 104 11.19 39.39 1.12
C ILE A 104 12.20 38.47 0.40
N ASP A 105 13.17 39.07 -0.29
CA ASP A 105 14.19 38.36 -1.08
C ASP A 105 13.61 37.34 -2.08
N GLY A 106 12.48 37.69 -2.71
CA GLY A 106 11.81 36.85 -3.70
C GLY A 106 11.00 35.68 -3.13
N LYS A 107 10.83 35.61 -1.80
CA LYS A 107 10.07 34.55 -1.11
C LYS A 107 8.92 35.14 -0.32
N HIS A 108 7.83 34.39 -0.20
CA HIS A 108 6.75 34.76 0.71
C HIS A 108 7.21 34.61 2.17
N ALA A 109 7.35 35.75 2.84
CA ALA A 109 8.00 35.87 4.15
C ALA A 109 7.21 35.23 5.29
N TYR A 110 5.88 35.18 5.15
CA TYR A 110 4.97 34.71 6.20
C TYR A 110 4.29 33.40 5.84
N THR A 111 5.09 32.50 5.27
CA THR A 111 4.71 31.11 4.99
C THR A 111 5.76 30.17 5.56
N GLY A 112 5.35 28.93 5.78
CA GLY A 112 6.20 27.92 6.39
C GLY A 112 5.89 26.54 5.86
N THR A 113 6.87 25.65 6.01
CA THR A 113 6.70 24.24 5.70
C THR A 113 6.09 23.53 6.90
N GLY A 114 4.92 22.94 6.71
CA GLY A 114 4.30 22.08 7.70
C GLY A 114 5.07 20.77 7.85
N HIS A 115 5.24 20.34 9.09
CA HIS A 115 5.91 19.09 9.42
C HIS A 115 4.87 18.07 9.83
N VAL A 116 4.82 16.93 9.14
CA VAL A 116 3.97 15.82 9.54
C VAL A 116 4.58 15.23 10.82
N VAL A 117 3.84 15.30 11.92
CA VAL A 117 4.23 14.79 13.23
C VAL A 117 3.33 13.62 13.58
N LEU A 118 3.93 12.57 14.15
CA LEU A 118 3.20 11.39 14.57
C LEU A 118 2.73 11.53 16.01
N GLY A 119 1.52 11.02 16.27
CA GLY A 119 0.86 11.11 17.56
C GLY A 119 -0.26 12.15 17.58
N ASP A 120 -0.85 12.28 18.75
CA ASP A 120 -1.99 13.15 18.98
C ASP A 120 -1.59 14.62 18.95
N ASN A 121 -2.49 15.45 18.46
CA ASN A 121 -2.24 16.87 18.30
C ASN A 121 -2.48 17.58 19.63
N PRO A 122 -1.46 18.22 20.22
CA PRO A 122 -1.60 18.86 21.53
C PRO A 122 -2.57 20.06 21.52
N ALA A 123 -2.96 20.55 20.34
CA ALA A 123 -3.91 21.65 20.18
C ALA A 123 -5.38 21.20 20.10
N THR A 124 -5.67 19.91 19.93
CA THR A 124 -7.02 19.36 19.89
C THR A 124 -7.35 18.61 21.18
N THR A 125 -8.48 18.93 21.81
CA THR A 125 -8.84 18.34 23.12
C THR A 125 -9.84 17.18 23.04
N ASP A 126 -10.56 17.04 21.92
CA ASP A 126 -11.70 16.11 21.78
C ASP A 126 -11.58 15.18 20.55
N VAL A 127 -10.42 15.18 19.89
CA VAL A 127 -10.12 14.34 18.73
C VAL A 127 -8.75 13.72 18.98
N ILE A 128 -8.69 12.39 19.02
CA ILE A 128 -7.42 11.66 19.07
C ILE A 128 -6.94 11.47 17.64
N GLU A 129 -5.87 12.17 17.28
CA GLU A 129 -5.24 12.09 15.97
C GLU A 129 -4.08 11.07 16.00
N THR A 130 -3.88 10.34 14.90
CA THR A 130 -2.69 9.47 14.74
C THR A 130 -1.49 10.24 14.21
N SER A 131 -1.74 11.41 13.63
CA SER A 131 -0.74 12.36 13.15
C SER A 131 -1.38 13.71 12.88
N TRP A 132 -0.57 14.76 12.92
CA TRP A 132 -0.98 16.12 12.61
C TRP A 132 0.11 16.88 11.87
N VAL A 133 -0.21 18.07 11.38
CA VAL A 133 0.75 18.94 10.70
C VAL A 133 1.14 20.08 11.63
N ASP A 134 2.41 20.07 12.04
CA ASP A 134 3.02 21.12 12.82
C ASP A 134 3.52 22.26 11.92
N CYS A 135 2.86 23.41 12.02
CA CYS A 135 3.28 24.64 11.37
C CYS A 135 4.33 25.42 12.16
N GLY A 136 4.68 24.97 13.37
CA GLY A 136 5.56 25.70 14.28
C GLY A 136 4.97 27.03 14.73
N VAL A 137 5.83 27.89 15.28
CA VAL A 137 5.45 29.22 15.73
C VAL A 137 5.15 30.15 14.55
N SER A 138 4.16 31.02 14.72
CA SER A 138 3.85 32.04 13.71
C SER A 138 5.08 32.90 13.42
N PRO A 139 5.38 33.21 12.14
CA PRO A 139 6.59 33.96 11.76
C PRO A 139 6.56 35.43 12.21
N ARG A 140 5.38 35.94 12.59
CA ARG A 140 5.21 37.24 13.25
C ARG A 140 4.01 37.22 14.19
N THR A 141 3.90 38.25 15.03
CA THR A 141 2.70 38.50 15.83
C THR A 141 1.50 38.68 14.90
N LEU A 142 0.44 37.91 15.15
CA LEU A 142 -0.83 37.98 14.41
C LEU A 142 -1.62 39.23 14.82
N VAL A 143 -2.29 39.86 13.87
CA VAL A 143 -3.26 40.92 14.14
C VAL A 143 -4.69 40.37 14.10
N ALA A 144 -5.66 41.20 14.52
CA ALA A 144 -7.07 40.78 14.58
C ALA A 144 -7.58 40.31 13.20
N GLY A 145 -8.14 39.10 13.17
CA GLY A 145 -8.65 38.47 11.94
C GLY A 145 -7.65 37.61 11.18
N GLU A 146 -6.40 37.51 11.66
CA GLU A 146 -5.39 36.61 11.12
C GLU A 146 -5.33 35.27 11.85
N THR A 147 -4.98 34.22 11.10
CA THR A 147 -4.71 32.88 11.62
C THR A 147 -3.41 32.35 11.04
N TRP A 148 -2.63 31.62 11.84
CA TRP A 148 -1.47 30.85 11.39
C TRP A 148 -1.82 29.37 11.42
N GLY A 149 -1.64 28.68 10.29
CA GLY A 149 -1.94 27.26 10.22
C GLY A 149 -1.74 26.67 8.84
N MET A 150 -2.03 25.38 8.72
CA MET A 150 -1.93 24.63 7.47
C MET A 150 -3.00 25.11 6.50
N LEU A 151 -2.59 25.37 5.26
CA LEU A 151 -3.50 25.63 4.14
C LEU A 151 -4.17 24.33 3.69
N PRO A 152 -5.39 24.39 3.13
CA PRO A 152 -5.95 23.27 2.38
C PRO A 152 -4.90 22.62 1.46
N ASN A 153 -4.76 21.29 1.59
CA ASN A 153 -3.63 20.57 1.04
C ASN A 153 -3.71 20.51 -0.49
N LEU A 154 -2.77 21.15 -1.18
CA LEU A 154 -2.67 21.13 -2.64
C LEU A 154 -1.88 19.93 -3.15
N CYS A 155 -1.02 19.33 -2.32
CA CYS A 155 -0.06 18.33 -2.74
C CYS A 155 -0.66 17.11 -3.49
N PRO A 156 -1.83 16.54 -3.09
CA PRO A 156 -2.44 15.43 -3.82
C PRO A 156 -2.82 15.75 -5.26
N TYR A 157 -2.93 17.02 -5.62
CA TYR A 157 -3.41 17.48 -6.93
C TYR A 157 -2.28 17.92 -7.87
N LEU A 158 -1.06 17.99 -7.35
CA LEU A 158 0.13 18.38 -8.10
C LEU A 158 0.88 17.16 -8.60
N SER A 159 0.93 16.97 -9.91
CA SER A 159 1.87 16.04 -10.53
C SER A 159 3.27 16.65 -10.60
N LYS A 160 4.27 15.78 -10.71
CA LYS A 160 5.68 16.15 -10.87
C LYS A 160 6.28 15.18 -11.87
N HIS A 161 6.71 15.66 -13.01
CA HIS A 161 7.34 14.78 -14.00
C HIS A 161 8.49 15.47 -14.70
N SER A 162 9.59 14.74 -14.89
CA SER A 162 10.76 15.26 -15.59
C SER A 162 10.51 15.41 -17.10
N GLU A 163 11.54 15.78 -17.85
CA GLU A 163 11.45 15.88 -19.30
C GLU A 163 11.08 14.53 -19.92
N LYS A 164 10.14 14.55 -20.86
CA LYS A 164 9.69 13.34 -21.56
C LYS A 164 10.58 13.09 -22.76
N LEU A 165 11.24 11.94 -22.78
CA LEU A 165 12.06 11.48 -23.87
C LEU A 165 11.20 11.09 -25.10
N ALA A 166 11.83 11.00 -26.27
CA ALA A 166 11.15 10.68 -27.53
C ALA A 166 10.45 9.31 -27.54
N ASN A 167 10.88 8.38 -26.68
CA ASN A 167 10.27 7.06 -26.47
C ASN A 167 9.03 7.11 -25.56
N GLY A 168 8.68 8.28 -25.02
CA GLY A 168 7.56 8.48 -24.12
C GLY A 168 7.83 8.16 -22.65
N THR A 169 9.06 7.82 -22.26
CA THR A 169 9.46 7.71 -20.86
C THR A 169 9.90 9.06 -20.32
N TYR A 170 9.89 9.19 -19.00
CA TYR A 170 10.52 10.31 -18.31
C TYR A 170 12.03 10.04 -18.24
N GLU A 171 12.81 11.11 -18.31
CA GLU A 171 14.27 11.07 -18.24
C GLU A 171 14.69 10.63 -16.82
N ASP A 172 14.31 11.41 -15.81
CA ASP A 172 14.24 10.98 -14.41
C ASP A 172 12.90 10.28 -14.05
N GLY A 173 12.31 10.65 -12.90
CA GLY A 173 11.05 10.12 -12.38
C GLY A 173 9.81 10.92 -12.76
N SER A 174 8.66 10.35 -12.40
CA SER A 174 7.38 11.04 -12.43
C SER A 174 6.44 10.55 -11.34
N LEU A 175 5.50 11.42 -10.99
CA LEU A 175 4.37 11.14 -10.12
C LEU A 175 3.15 11.89 -10.65
N PRO A 176 2.07 11.18 -11.04
CA PRO A 176 0.84 11.83 -11.49
C PRO A 176 0.15 12.56 -10.34
N SER A 177 -0.81 13.44 -10.65
CA SER A 177 -1.75 13.96 -9.67
C SER A 177 -2.67 12.84 -9.15
N PHE A 178 -3.48 13.16 -8.15
CA PHE A 178 -4.37 12.21 -7.46
C PHE A 178 -3.62 11.09 -6.76
N HIS A 179 -2.59 11.46 -6.01
CA HIS A 179 -1.80 10.55 -5.18
C HIS A 179 -1.80 11.01 -3.72
N GLN A 180 -1.46 10.08 -2.82
CA GLN A 180 -1.16 10.45 -1.44
C GLN A 180 0.30 10.95 -1.35
N PRO A 181 0.56 12.15 -0.81
CA PRO A 181 1.91 12.71 -0.73
C PRO A 181 2.80 12.01 0.31
N TRP A 182 2.21 11.41 1.33
CA TRP A 182 2.88 10.52 2.28
C TRP A 182 1.88 9.49 2.83
N LYS A 183 2.40 8.39 3.37
CA LYS A 183 1.65 7.40 4.15
C LYS A 183 2.32 7.21 5.49
N ILE A 184 1.52 6.96 6.52
CA ILE A 184 2.01 6.68 7.86
C ILE A 184 1.84 5.19 8.12
N SER A 185 2.92 4.53 8.51
CA SER A 185 2.88 3.16 8.94
C SER A 185 2.06 3.03 10.23
N ALA A 186 0.94 2.30 10.17
CA ALA A 186 0.14 2.01 11.35
C ALA A 186 0.89 1.18 12.41
N THR A 187 1.98 0.50 12.02
CA THR A 187 2.72 -0.42 12.89
C THR A 187 4.07 0.10 13.36
N THR A 188 4.76 0.91 12.55
CA THR A 188 6.12 1.36 12.86
C THR A 188 6.23 2.83 13.24
N SER A 189 5.14 3.61 13.14
CA SER A 189 5.19 5.06 13.33
C SER A 189 6.31 5.69 12.49
N ILE A 190 6.37 5.31 11.22
CA ILE A 190 7.28 5.88 10.21
C ILE A 190 6.43 6.58 9.15
N ILE A 191 6.89 7.74 8.69
CA ILE A 191 6.32 8.47 7.56
C ILE A 191 7.07 8.04 6.30
N TYR A 192 6.35 7.43 5.36
CA TYR A 192 6.88 7.15 4.02
C TYR A 192 6.39 8.24 3.07
N TRP A 193 7.33 8.95 2.47
CA TRP A 193 7.04 10.02 1.51
C TRP A 193 6.97 9.48 0.09
N ASN A 194 6.10 10.06 -0.72
CA ASN A 194 6.00 9.73 -2.14
C ASN A 194 6.91 10.66 -2.94
N ASP A 195 8.21 10.48 -2.73
CA ASP A 195 9.27 11.28 -3.32
C ASP A 195 9.49 10.91 -4.78
N VAL A 196 9.81 11.90 -5.61
CA VAL A 196 10.24 11.66 -6.99
C VAL A 196 11.71 12.00 -7.10
N HIS A 197 12.51 11.05 -7.56
CA HIS A 197 13.96 11.20 -7.65
C HIS A 197 14.36 11.80 -8.99
N GLY A 198 15.44 12.58 -8.97
CA GLY A 198 16.13 13.07 -10.15
C GLY A 198 17.64 13.02 -9.98
N ARG A 199 18.35 13.07 -11.10
CA ARG A 199 19.80 12.89 -11.15
C ARG A 199 20.42 13.87 -12.14
N LEU A 200 21.47 14.57 -11.69
CA LEU A 200 22.31 15.40 -12.57
C LEU A 200 23.71 14.82 -12.66
N ALA A 201 24.18 14.52 -13.87
CA ALA A 201 25.51 13.99 -14.12
C ALA A 201 26.40 14.89 -14.99
N LYS A 202 27.36 15.56 -14.33
CA LYS A 202 28.27 16.51 -14.98
C LYS A 202 29.08 15.87 -16.12
N SER A 203 29.62 14.66 -15.92
CA SER A 203 30.40 13.94 -16.95
C SER A 203 29.56 13.55 -18.17
N ASN A 204 28.26 13.39 -18.00
CA ASN A 204 27.28 13.13 -19.06
C ASN A 204 26.76 14.41 -19.72
N GLN A 205 27.24 15.59 -19.30
CA GLN A 205 26.71 16.91 -19.69
C GLN A 205 25.25 17.13 -19.32
N ASP A 206 24.75 16.32 -18.40
CA ASP A 206 23.45 16.45 -17.80
C ASP A 206 23.59 17.29 -16.52
N THR A 207 23.25 18.57 -16.63
CA THR A 207 23.51 19.56 -15.58
C THR A 207 22.26 20.35 -15.19
N SER A 208 21.12 19.98 -15.76
CA SER A 208 19.86 20.68 -15.62
C SER A 208 18.66 19.78 -15.93
N ASP A 209 17.78 19.63 -14.97
CA ASP A 209 16.48 18.95 -15.14
C ASP A 209 15.37 19.97 -15.18
N THR A 210 14.43 19.80 -16.11
CA THR A 210 13.19 20.58 -16.11
C THR A 210 12.03 19.70 -15.67
N TRP A 211 11.48 20.02 -14.51
CA TRP A 211 10.31 19.37 -13.94
C TRP A 211 9.06 20.13 -14.31
N MET A 212 8.10 19.46 -14.92
CA MET A 212 6.79 19.99 -15.15
C MET A 212 5.90 19.70 -13.94
N ILE A 213 5.49 20.78 -13.27
CA ILE A 213 4.54 20.74 -12.17
C ILE A 213 3.17 21.03 -12.75
N ASP A 214 2.28 20.06 -12.65
CA ASP A 214 0.94 20.20 -13.19
C ASP A 214 -0.12 20.06 -12.11
N LEU A 215 -1.08 20.97 -12.13
CA LEU A 215 -2.20 21.01 -11.21
C LEU A 215 -3.46 20.45 -11.87
N ALA A 216 -3.92 19.31 -11.36
CA ALA A 216 -5.22 18.73 -11.70
C ALA A 216 -6.28 19.18 -10.68
N VAL A 217 -7.16 20.07 -11.10
CA VAL A 217 -8.07 20.79 -10.19
C VAL A 217 -9.17 19.86 -9.67
N PRO A 218 -9.35 19.71 -8.34
CA PRO A 218 -10.44 18.92 -7.78
C PRO A 218 -11.79 19.60 -7.94
N CYS A 219 -12.85 18.79 -7.95
CA CYS A 219 -14.21 19.27 -7.70
C CYS A 219 -14.47 19.48 -6.20
N PHE A 220 -15.48 20.30 -5.89
CA PHE A 220 -15.88 20.65 -4.52
C PHE A 220 -17.26 20.07 -4.19
N GLY A 221 -17.44 19.52 -2.99
CA GLY A 221 -18.77 19.37 -2.39
C GLY A 221 -19.79 18.51 -3.16
N GLY A 222 -19.36 17.46 -3.86
CA GLY A 222 -20.23 16.63 -4.70
C GLY A 222 -20.63 17.29 -6.03
N TYR A 223 -20.20 18.52 -6.30
CA TYR A 223 -20.38 19.22 -7.57
C TYR A 223 -19.30 18.84 -8.58
N CYS A 224 -19.11 17.54 -8.77
CA CYS A 224 -18.18 17.00 -9.75
C CYS A 224 -18.85 16.86 -11.12
N ALA A 225 -18.10 17.02 -12.20
CA ALA A 225 -18.60 16.69 -13.52
C ALA A 225 -18.89 15.18 -13.62
N GLN A 226 -19.78 14.80 -14.53
CA GLN A 226 -20.24 13.41 -14.68
C GLN A 226 -19.10 12.44 -15.02
N ASP A 227 -18.02 12.95 -15.61
CA ASP A 227 -16.83 12.21 -16.01
C ASP A 227 -15.68 12.30 -14.99
N TRP A 228 -15.94 12.77 -13.76
CA TRP A 228 -14.91 12.92 -12.72
C TRP A 228 -14.06 11.66 -12.51
N ALA A 229 -14.71 10.50 -12.41
CA ALA A 229 -14.00 9.23 -12.25
C ALA A 229 -13.08 8.95 -13.44
N SER A 230 -13.56 9.15 -14.67
CA SER A 230 -12.77 8.98 -15.89
C SER A 230 -11.60 9.96 -15.96
N PHE A 231 -11.79 11.21 -15.52
CA PHE A 231 -10.73 12.22 -15.45
C PHE A 231 -9.63 11.81 -14.47
N VAL A 232 -10.01 11.38 -13.25
CA VAL A 232 -9.05 10.91 -12.24
C VAL A 232 -8.30 9.69 -12.74
N HIS A 233 -8.99 8.65 -13.22
CA HIS A 233 -8.35 7.44 -13.74
C HIS A 233 -7.52 7.68 -15.00
N GLY A 234 -7.85 8.70 -15.80
CA GLY A 234 -7.07 9.11 -16.96
C GLY A 234 -5.71 9.69 -16.58
N ILE A 235 -5.56 10.23 -15.37
CA ILE A 235 -4.31 10.78 -14.84
C ILE A 235 -3.60 9.78 -13.93
N ASN A 236 -4.33 9.12 -13.03
CA ASN A 236 -3.83 8.08 -12.13
C ASN A 236 -4.82 6.89 -12.12
N PRO A 237 -4.54 5.83 -12.88
CA PRO A 237 -5.43 4.67 -12.99
C PRO A 237 -5.78 4.01 -11.65
N ASP A 238 -4.84 4.03 -10.70
CA ASP A 238 -4.96 3.36 -9.40
C ASP A 238 -5.63 4.25 -8.33
N ALA A 239 -5.90 5.52 -8.64
CA ALA A 239 -6.55 6.43 -7.71
C ALA A 239 -8.03 6.09 -7.53
N ASN A 240 -8.52 6.12 -6.29
CA ASN A 240 -9.95 6.16 -6.03
C ASN A 240 -10.46 7.62 -6.17
N PRO A 241 -11.32 7.93 -7.15
CA PRO A 241 -11.79 9.30 -7.40
C PRO A 241 -12.50 9.96 -6.21
N ASP A 242 -13.15 9.18 -5.36
CA ASP A 242 -13.88 9.70 -4.20
C ASP A 242 -12.94 10.34 -3.17
N ASN A 243 -11.71 9.82 -3.06
CA ASN A 243 -10.69 10.31 -2.13
C ASN A 243 -10.09 11.66 -2.56
N TYR A 244 -10.32 12.09 -3.80
CA TYR A 244 -9.70 13.29 -4.37
C TYR A 244 -10.70 14.41 -4.64
N THR A 245 -11.87 14.37 -4.00
CA THR A 245 -12.80 15.50 -3.95
C THR A 245 -12.43 16.44 -2.80
N GLN A 246 -12.69 17.75 -2.96
CA GLN A 246 -12.52 18.73 -1.90
C GLN A 246 -13.84 18.99 -1.16
N LEU A 247 -13.72 19.31 0.13
CA LEU A 247 -14.86 19.76 0.93
C LEU A 247 -15.38 21.08 0.36
N ILE A 248 -16.70 21.24 0.30
CA ILE A 248 -17.32 22.50 -0.17
C ILE A 248 -16.87 23.72 0.65
N ALA A 249 -16.57 23.52 1.93
CA ALA A 249 -16.07 24.57 2.81
C ALA A 249 -14.67 25.09 2.44
N ASN A 250 -13.96 24.41 1.53
CA ASN A 250 -12.68 24.88 1.00
C ASN A 250 -12.83 25.61 -0.33
N GLU A 251 -14.04 25.73 -0.87
CA GLU A 251 -14.30 26.56 -2.04
C GLU A 251 -13.85 28.01 -1.74
N HIS A 252 -13.07 28.59 -2.66
CA HIS A 252 -12.44 29.92 -2.54
C HIS A 252 -11.35 30.09 -1.48
N LYS A 253 -10.93 29.03 -0.77
CA LYS A 253 -9.76 29.12 0.11
C LYS A 253 -8.47 29.08 -0.70
N VAL A 254 -7.41 29.64 -0.11
CA VAL A 254 -6.04 29.56 -0.63
C VAL A 254 -5.49 28.18 -0.32
N PHE A 255 -5.15 27.42 -1.35
CA PHE A 255 -4.49 26.11 -1.21
C PHE A 255 -2.98 26.24 -1.21
N GLY A 256 -2.29 25.29 -0.58
CA GLY A 256 -0.83 25.30 -0.53
C GLY A 256 -0.17 23.92 -0.53
N CYS A 257 0.99 23.86 -1.16
CA CYS A 257 1.95 22.75 -1.07
C CYS A 257 3.37 23.31 -1.19
N ASP A 258 4.32 22.74 -0.46
CA ASP A 258 5.74 23.01 -0.65
C ASP A 258 6.37 21.90 -1.50
N LEU A 259 7.09 22.30 -2.54
CA LEU A 259 8.02 21.41 -3.24
C LEU A 259 9.36 21.47 -2.50
N TRP A 260 9.72 20.37 -1.85
CA TRP A 260 10.93 20.22 -1.06
C TRP A 260 11.97 19.46 -1.87
N VAL A 261 13.05 20.15 -2.26
CA VAL A 261 14.16 19.55 -3.00
C VAL A 261 15.33 19.31 -2.06
N GLU A 262 15.81 18.07 -1.99
CA GLU A 262 16.94 17.72 -1.13
C GLU A 262 17.88 16.74 -1.83
N VAL A 263 19.18 16.99 -1.67
CA VAL A 263 20.24 16.14 -2.20
C VAL A 263 20.28 14.86 -1.38
N SER A 264 20.21 13.71 -2.06
CA SER A 264 20.30 12.39 -1.46
C SER A 264 21.66 11.71 -1.67
N GLY A 265 22.48 12.19 -2.60
CA GLY A 265 23.79 11.60 -2.86
C GLY A 265 24.66 12.44 -3.78
N VAL A 266 25.98 12.25 -3.66
CA VAL A 266 27.00 12.86 -4.53
C VAL A 266 28.04 11.79 -4.88
N SER A 267 28.44 11.69 -6.16
CA SER A 267 29.45 10.72 -6.62
C SER A 267 30.84 11.33 -6.80
N LEU A 268 31.86 10.46 -6.88
CA LEU A 268 33.19 10.80 -7.38
C LEU A 268 33.27 10.58 -8.91
N PRO A 269 34.15 11.30 -9.64
CA PRO A 269 34.36 11.13 -11.07
C PRO A 269 34.70 9.68 -11.45
N GLY A 270 33.98 9.14 -12.43
CA GLY A 270 34.21 7.78 -12.96
C GLY A 270 33.74 6.66 -12.04
N THR A 271 33.07 6.98 -10.93
CA THR A 271 32.30 6.02 -10.13
C THR A 271 30.84 6.46 -10.15
N PRO A 272 29.89 5.57 -10.47
CA PRO A 272 28.48 5.89 -10.27
C PRO A 272 28.25 6.30 -8.80
N PRO A 273 27.36 7.27 -8.51
CA PRO A 273 26.95 7.59 -7.16
C PRO A 273 26.45 6.33 -6.46
N PRO A 274 26.59 6.22 -5.13
CA PRO A 274 25.73 5.32 -4.39
C PRO A 274 24.30 5.89 -4.47
N GLN A 275 23.56 5.49 -5.50
CA GLN A 275 22.13 5.76 -5.65
C GLN A 275 21.34 4.68 -4.88
N PRO A 276 20.23 5.00 -4.18
CA PRO A 276 19.20 4.01 -3.91
C PRO A 276 18.49 3.74 -5.24
N GLU A 277 19.12 2.87 -6.02
CA GLU A 277 18.67 2.38 -7.31
C GLU A 277 17.35 1.61 -7.11
N MET A 278 16.19 2.28 -7.14
CA MET A 278 14.92 1.64 -6.81
C MET A 278 14.61 0.48 -7.78
N ALA A 279 14.05 -0.59 -7.22
CA ALA A 279 13.65 -1.81 -7.89
C ALA A 279 12.25 -2.19 -7.40
N THR A 280 11.55 -2.97 -8.21
CA THR A 280 10.21 -3.48 -7.87
C THR A 280 10.29 -4.95 -7.57
N LEU A 281 9.79 -5.37 -6.40
CA LEU A 281 9.64 -6.77 -6.04
C LEU A 281 8.17 -7.09 -5.77
N THR A 282 7.61 -8.00 -6.55
CA THR A 282 6.29 -8.58 -6.29
C THR A 282 6.47 -9.90 -5.55
N VAL A 283 5.72 -10.11 -4.47
CA VAL A 283 5.70 -11.40 -3.75
C VAL A 283 4.31 -12.01 -3.88
N THR A 284 4.21 -13.18 -4.49
CA THR A 284 2.96 -13.91 -4.69
C THR A 284 2.87 -15.07 -3.70
N LYS A 285 1.78 -15.14 -2.96
CA LYS A 285 1.43 -16.31 -2.14
C LYS A 285 0.56 -17.27 -2.95
N VAL A 286 0.89 -18.54 -2.88
CA VAL A 286 0.07 -19.67 -3.33
C VAL A 286 -0.19 -20.58 -2.14
N VAL A 287 -1.42 -21.05 -2.02
CA VAL A 287 -1.82 -22.09 -1.05
C VAL A 287 -2.38 -23.26 -1.84
N THR A 288 -1.80 -24.43 -1.64
CA THR A 288 -2.26 -25.71 -2.19
C THR A 288 -2.87 -26.50 -1.05
N ASN A 289 -4.09 -26.97 -1.27
CA ASN A 289 -4.90 -27.74 -0.32
C ASN A 289 -5.28 -29.07 -0.98
N ASP A 290 -4.29 -29.84 -1.44
CA ASP A 290 -4.52 -31.08 -2.19
C ASP A 290 -4.65 -32.30 -1.27
N ASN A 291 -4.39 -32.15 0.04
CA ASN A 291 -4.61 -33.16 1.06
C ASN A 291 -5.74 -32.80 2.03
N GLY A 292 -6.62 -31.86 1.65
CA GLY A 292 -7.84 -31.53 2.39
C GLY A 292 -7.71 -30.41 3.41
N GLY A 293 -6.57 -29.72 3.44
CA GLY A 293 -6.38 -28.47 4.18
C GLY A 293 -7.40 -27.41 3.79
N ASN A 294 -7.64 -26.46 4.68
CA ASN A 294 -8.71 -25.46 4.52
C ASN A 294 -8.22 -24.01 4.64
N ASN A 295 -6.92 -23.78 4.83
CA ASN A 295 -6.36 -22.44 4.94
C ASN A 295 -6.37 -21.70 3.61
N VAL A 296 -6.44 -20.38 3.69
CA VAL A 296 -6.46 -19.45 2.57
C VAL A 296 -5.24 -18.55 2.62
N ILE A 297 -4.98 -17.80 1.54
CA ILE A 297 -3.83 -16.86 1.44
C ILE A 297 -3.73 -15.93 2.65
N ALA A 298 -4.87 -15.48 3.20
CA ALA A 298 -4.91 -14.54 4.31
C ALA A 298 -4.40 -15.11 5.65
N ASP A 299 -4.34 -16.44 5.79
CA ASP A 299 -3.85 -17.10 7.01
C ASP A 299 -2.31 -17.08 7.09
N PHE A 300 -1.63 -16.76 5.98
CA PHE A 300 -0.17 -16.70 5.88
C PHE A 300 0.31 -15.24 5.80
N ALA A 301 0.91 -14.75 6.89
CA ALA A 301 1.40 -13.38 6.97
C ALA A 301 2.75 -13.21 6.25
N LEU A 302 2.73 -12.74 5.00
CA LEU A 302 3.92 -12.46 4.19
C LEU A 302 4.75 -11.29 4.75
N LYS A 303 6.08 -11.39 4.60
CA LYS A 303 7.05 -10.40 5.06
C LYS A 303 8.19 -10.18 4.07
N LEU A 304 8.63 -8.93 3.97
CA LEU A 304 9.86 -8.50 3.28
C LEU A 304 10.81 -7.84 4.29
N ASN A 305 11.96 -8.46 4.57
CA ASN A 305 12.88 -8.06 5.64
C ASN A 305 12.16 -7.90 7.00
N GLY A 306 11.16 -8.75 7.27
CA GLY A 306 10.35 -8.70 8.48
C GLY A 306 9.14 -7.75 8.43
N ASN A 307 9.04 -6.86 7.43
CA ASN A 307 7.88 -5.97 7.26
C ASN A 307 6.73 -6.67 6.54
N ALA A 308 5.51 -6.54 7.05
CA ALA A 308 4.33 -7.14 6.44
C ALA A 308 4.07 -6.59 5.03
N ILE A 309 3.72 -7.47 4.10
CA ILE A 309 3.38 -7.14 2.70
C ILE A 309 2.12 -7.88 2.26
N THR A 310 1.51 -7.42 1.17
CA THR A 310 0.32 -8.06 0.57
C THR A 310 0.71 -8.93 -0.62
N SER A 311 0.12 -10.13 -0.72
CA SER A 311 0.32 -11.03 -1.86
C SER A 311 -0.04 -10.34 -3.19
N GLY A 312 0.84 -10.46 -4.18
CA GLY A 312 0.66 -9.91 -5.52
C GLY A 312 0.88 -8.39 -5.63
N ALA A 313 1.10 -7.68 -4.52
CA ALA A 313 1.38 -6.25 -4.54
C ALA A 313 2.84 -5.97 -4.93
N ALA A 314 3.03 -4.95 -5.76
CA ALA A 314 4.36 -4.45 -6.12
C ALA A 314 4.98 -3.67 -4.95
N ASN A 315 6.19 -4.06 -4.52
CA ASN A 315 6.96 -3.38 -3.50
C ASN A 315 8.11 -2.64 -4.15
N VAL A 316 8.06 -1.31 -4.17
CA VAL A 316 9.16 -0.47 -4.69
C VAL A 316 10.15 -0.24 -3.55
N VAL A 317 11.37 -0.75 -3.71
CA VAL A 317 12.40 -0.80 -2.68
C VAL A 317 13.76 -0.42 -3.27
N ALA A 318 14.71 0.06 -2.47
CA ALA A 318 16.05 0.36 -2.97
C ALA A 318 16.78 -0.91 -3.47
N ALA A 319 17.72 -0.79 -4.41
CA ALA A 319 18.62 -1.89 -4.76
C ALA A 319 19.30 -2.44 -3.49
N GLY A 320 19.44 -3.75 -3.44
CA GLY A 320 19.96 -4.43 -2.26
C GLY A 320 19.46 -5.86 -2.12
N ALA A 321 19.90 -6.50 -1.04
CA ALA A 321 19.47 -7.84 -0.68
C ALA A 321 18.20 -7.78 0.20
N TYR A 322 17.23 -8.64 -0.11
CA TYR A 322 15.99 -8.76 0.60
C TYR A 322 15.71 -10.23 0.95
N ALA A 323 15.10 -10.44 2.10
CA ALA A 323 14.59 -11.72 2.57
C ALA A 323 13.06 -11.70 2.53
N VAL A 324 12.49 -12.50 1.63
CA VAL A 324 11.07 -12.84 1.60
C VAL A 324 10.83 -13.96 2.59
N SER A 325 9.81 -13.82 3.43
CA SER A 325 9.46 -14.80 4.45
C SER A 325 7.96 -14.72 4.74
N GLU A 326 7.48 -15.63 5.57
CA GLU A 326 6.14 -15.58 6.12
C GLU A 326 6.10 -16.09 7.56
N THR A 327 5.03 -15.79 8.28
CA THR A 327 4.67 -16.59 9.45
C THR A 327 3.97 -17.85 8.96
N GLY A 328 4.62 -19.01 9.10
CA GLY A 328 4.03 -20.29 8.71
C GLY A 328 2.82 -20.67 9.57
N VAL A 329 1.95 -21.49 9.00
CA VAL A 329 0.82 -22.11 9.70
C VAL A 329 1.14 -23.59 9.89
N GLY A 330 0.73 -24.16 11.02
CA GLY A 330 0.91 -25.60 11.30
C GLY A 330 0.25 -26.45 10.22
N GLY A 331 0.83 -27.60 9.91
CA GLY A 331 0.30 -28.51 8.88
C GLY A 331 0.57 -28.11 7.44
N TYR A 332 1.35 -27.04 7.19
CA TYR A 332 1.75 -26.63 5.84
C TYR A 332 3.28 -26.60 5.69
N THR A 333 3.75 -26.95 4.49
CA THR A 333 5.17 -26.85 4.09
C THR A 333 5.36 -25.71 3.09
N ALA A 334 6.23 -24.76 3.45
CA ALA A 334 6.56 -23.62 2.59
C ALA A 334 7.70 -23.95 1.60
N THR A 335 7.55 -23.50 0.36
CA THR A 335 8.60 -23.51 -0.68
C THR A 335 8.69 -22.15 -1.37
N TYR A 336 9.91 -21.76 -1.72
CA TYR A 336 10.22 -20.47 -2.36
C TYR A 336 10.65 -20.69 -3.81
N SER A 337 10.18 -19.83 -4.71
CA SER A 337 10.48 -19.90 -6.15
C SER A 337 10.39 -18.52 -6.82
N GLY A 338 10.56 -18.50 -8.15
CA GLY A 338 10.64 -17.27 -8.94
C GLY A 338 12.07 -16.73 -8.94
N ASP A 339 12.22 -15.43 -8.68
CA ASP A 339 13.52 -14.77 -8.57
C ASP A 339 14.18 -14.89 -7.19
N CYS A 340 13.48 -15.48 -6.21
CA CYS A 340 14.02 -15.81 -4.89
C CYS A 340 14.77 -17.14 -4.90
N ASP A 341 15.80 -17.26 -4.05
CA ASP A 341 16.44 -18.53 -3.76
C ASP A 341 15.55 -19.44 -2.87
N VAL A 342 16.04 -20.66 -2.60
CA VAL A 342 15.33 -21.66 -1.79
C VAL A 342 15.04 -21.25 -0.34
N ASN A 343 15.73 -20.21 0.15
CA ASN A 343 15.56 -19.64 1.49
C ASN A 343 14.75 -18.33 1.45
N GLY A 344 14.24 -17.92 0.29
CA GLY A 344 13.48 -16.68 0.12
C GLY A 344 14.34 -15.43 -0.06
N ASN A 345 15.65 -15.54 -0.32
CA ASN A 345 16.50 -14.37 -0.54
C ASN A 345 16.49 -13.93 -2.00
N VAL A 346 16.54 -12.62 -2.23
CA VAL A 346 16.66 -12.02 -3.56
C VAL A 346 17.57 -10.80 -3.51
N VAL A 347 18.39 -10.61 -4.55
CA VAL A 347 19.18 -9.38 -4.75
C VAL A 347 18.57 -8.59 -5.89
N LEU A 348 18.30 -7.31 -5.63
CA LEU A 348 17.76 -6.35 -6.58
C LEU A 348 18.85 -5.34 -6.99
N THR A 349 18.96 -5.06 -8.29
CA THR A 349 19.71 -3.93 -8.84
C THR A 349 18.75 -2.86 -9.36
N ALA A 350 19.21 -1.65 -9.68
CA ALA A 350 18.35 -0.59 -10.26
C ALA A 350 17.43 -1.10 -11.34
N GLY A 351 16.20 -0.58 -11.31
CA GLY A 351 15.25 -0.71 -12.40
C GLY A 351 14.78 -2.15 -12.63
N GLN A 352 15.25 -3.11 -11.83
CA GLN A 352 14.79 -4.48 -11.93
C GLN A 352 13.38 -4.61 -11.41
N VAL A 353 12.59 -5.39 -12.13
CA VAL A 353 11.30 -5.89 -11.68
C VAL A 353 11.48 -7.39 -11.46
N LYS A 354 11.35 -7.84 -10.22
CA LYS A 354 11.47 -9.24 -9.84
C LYS A 354 10.20 -9.74 -9.18
N SER A 355 9.99 -11.04 -9.24
CA SER A 355 8.84 -11.72 -8.67
C SER A 355 9.29 -12.94 -7.88
N CYS A 356 8.93 -12.99 -6.60
CA CYS A 356 9.09 -14.17 -5.77
C CYS A 356 7.73 -14.81 -5.51
N THR A 357 7.71 -16.14 -5.42
CA THR A 357 6.51 -16.88 -5.05
C THR A 357 6.80 -17.73 -3.82
N ILE A 358 5.94 -17.62 -2.80
CA ILE A 358 5.89 -18.55 -1.68
C ILE A 358 4.69 -19.47 -1.89
N THR A 359 4.93 -20.78 -2.00
CA THR A 359 3.87 -21.78 -2.07
C THR A 359 3.81 -22.51 -0.74
N ASN A 360 2.62 -22.66 -0.16
CA ASN A 360 2.41 -23.55 0.99
C ASN A 360 1.49 -24.69 0.59
N ASP A 361 2.00 -25.89 0.80
CA ASP A 361 1.30 -27.13 0.50
C ASP A 361 0.91 -27.81 1.81
N ASP A 362 -0.33 -28.25 1.91
CA ASP A 362 -0.81 -28.94 3.10
C ASP A 362 -0.12 -30.30 3.25
N ILE A 363 0.11 -30.70 4.49
CA ILE A 363 0.70 -31.99 4.82
C ILE A 363 -0.44 -32.97 5.06
N ALA A 364 -0.52 -34.05 4.29
CA ALA A 364 -1.50 -35.10 4.55
C ALA A 364 -1.40 -35.61 6.01
N PRO A 365 -2.52 -35.62 6.76
CA PRO A 365 -2.55 -36.28 8.05
C PRO A 365 -2.48 -37.79 7.91
N ASN A 366 -2.09 -38.47 8.98
CA ASN A 366 -1.88 -39.92 8.99
C ASN A 366 -2.64 -40.61 10.12
N ILE A 367 -3.23 -41.77 9.81
CA ILE A 367 -3.81 -42.66 10.81
C ILE A 367 -3.01 -43.95 10.84
N THR A 368 -2.45 -44.28 12.01
CA THR A 368 -1.88 -45.59 12.30
C THR A 368 -2.94 -46.47 12.96
N LEU A 369 -3.22 -47.63 12.38
CA LEU A 369 -4.25 -48.53 12.89
C LEU A 369 -3.64 -49.84 13.40
N THR A 370 -3.69 -50.04 14.71
CA THR A 370 -3.22 -51.27 15.37
C THR A 370 -4.39 -52.20 15.67
N LYS A 371 -4.18 -53.48 15.47
CA LYS A 371 -5.14 -54.53 15.80
C LYS A 371 -4.63 -55.37 16.96
N VAL A 372 -5.49 -55.51 17.99
CA VAL A 372 -5.25 -56.33 19.17
C VAL A 372 -6.32 -57.43 19.29
N VAL A 373 -5.91 -58.62 19.71
CA VAL A 373 -6.79 -59.77 20.01
C VAL A 373 -6.50 -60.21 21.44
N LEU A 374 -7.50 -60.13 22.33
CA LEU A 374 -7.33 -60.40 23.77
C LEU A 374 -7.29 -61.89 24.10
N THR A 375 -8.17 -62.68 23.47
CA THR A 375 -8.37 -64.11 23.75
C THR A 375 -8.57 -64.89 22.44
N GLY A 376 -8.37 -66.21 22.48
CA GLY A 376 -8.45 -67.08 21.29
C GLY A 376 -7.11 -67.28 20.58
N ALA A 377 -7.13 -68.04 19.48
CA ALA A 377 -5.94 -68.40 18.70
C ALA A 377 -5.72 -67.53 17.44
N ALA A 378 -6.64 -66.61 17.14
CA ALA A 378 -6.51 -65.70 16.01
C ALA A 378 -5.38 -64.69 16.26
N THR A 379 -4.72 -64.31 15.17
CA THR A 379 -3.68 -63.29 15.19
C THR A 379 -4.25 -61.96 14.67
N PRO A 380 -3.60 -60.80 14.90
CA PRO A 380 -4.05 -59.54 14.31
C PRO A 380 -4.27 -59.60 12.79
N SER A 381 -3.44 -60.37 12.07
CA SER A 381 -3.58 -60.60 10.62
C SER A 381 -4.78 -61.46 10.21
N SER A 382 -5.46 -62.11 11.16
CA SER A 382 -6.70 -62.85 10.90
C SER A 382 -7.92 -61.93 10.74
N PHE A 383 -7.77 -60.64 11.05
CA PHE A 383 -8.77 -59.59 10.88
C PHE A 383 -8.39 -58.68 9.71
N LEU A 384 -9.36 -57.92 9.20
CA LEU A 384 -9.17 -56.95 8.12
C LEU A 384 -9.52 -55.54 8.61
N PRO A 385 -8.66 -54.89 9.41
CA PRO A 385 -8.89 -53.52 9.84
C PRO A 385 -8.80 -52.57 8.64
N SER A 386 -9.58 -51.50 8.64
CA SER A 386 -9.64 -50.55 7.52
C SER A 386 -9.73 -49.10 7.97
N ILE A 387 -9.11 -48.23 7.15
CA ILE A 387 -9.08 -46.77 7.28
C ILE A 387 -9.72 -46.20 6.01
N GLY A 388 -10.83 -45.47 6.15
CA GLY A 388 -11.55 -44.88 5.01
C GLY A 388 -12.01 -45.91 3.98
N GLY A 389 -12.25 -47.15 4.41
CA GLY A 389 -12.61 -48.28 3.53
C GLY A 389 -11.41 -49.03 2.92
N THR A 390 -10.18 -48.54 3.10
CA THR A 390 -8.96 -49.24 2.67
C THR A 390 -8.50 -50.21 3.75
N VAL A 391 -8.41 -51.50 3.42
CA VAL A 391 -7.90 -52.53 4.35
C VAL A 391 -6.40 -52.34 4.55
N VAL A 392 -5.95 -52.32 5.81
CA VAL A 392 -4.55 -52.13 6.21
C VAL A 392 -4.06 -53.28 7.09
N SER A 393 -2.74 -53.48 7.15
CA SER A 393 -2.15 -54.40 8.12
C SER A 393 -2.07 -53.75 9.50
N SER A 394 -2.10 -54.56 10.55
CA SER A 394 -1.92 -54.06 11.92
C SER A 394 -0.62 -53.26 12.06
N GLY A 395 -0.72 -52.04 12.60
CA GLY A 395 0.39 -51.10 12.78
C GLY A 395 0.77 -50.31 11.53
N SER A 396 0.02 -50.43 10.43
CA SER A 396 0.26 -49.63 9.23
C SER A 396 -0.27 -48.20 9.39
N SER A 397 0.48 -47.23 8.87
CA SER A 397 0.10 -45.83 8.75
C SER A 397 -0.41 -45.55 7.34
N LEU A 398 -1.54 -44.86 7.22
CA LEU A 398 -2.12 -44.46 5.95
C LEU A 398 -2.38 -42.94 5.93
N PRO A 399 -1.92 -42.21 4.89
CA PRO A 399 -2.30 -40.82 4.70
C PRO A 399 -3.77 -40.73 4.31
N VAL A 400 -4.47 -39.74 4.86
CA VAL A 400 -5.89 -39.51 4.63
C VAL A 400 -6.13 -38.03 4.28
N MET A 401 -7.32 -37.70 3.78
CA MET A 401 -7.69 -36.30 3.57
C MET A 401 -7.98 -35.64 4.92
N ALA A 402 -7.36 -34.50 5.19
CA ALA A 402 -7.67 -33.63 6.31
C ALA A 402 -9.11 -33.12 6.23
N ASN A 403 -9.62 -32.63 7.36
CA ASN A 403 -10.94 -32.01 7.52
C ASN A 403 -12.11 -32.89 7.02
N THR A 404 -11.87 -34.19 6.87
CA THR A 404 -12.81 -35.17 6.33
C THR A 404 -13.02 -36.27 7.35
N ALA A 405 -14.28 -36.69 7.55
CA ALA A 405 -14.59 -37.79 8.44
C ALA A 405 -14.14 -39.13 7.85
N ILE A 406 -13.13 -39.75 8.44
CA ILE A 406 -12.52 -41.01 8.00
C ILE A 406 -13.06 -42.15 8.85
N ALA A 407 -13.79 -43.08 8.24
CA ALA A 407 -14.28 -44.27 8.93
C ALA A 407 -13.13 -45.19 9.36
N ILE A 408 -13.09 -45.55 10.64
CA ILE A 408 -12.22 -46.60 11.18
C ILE A 408 -13.08 -47.82 11.45
N ASN A 409 -12.73 -48.92 10.81
CA ASN A 409 -13.58 -50.11 10.79
C ASN A 409 -12.74 -51.38 10.72
N GLU A 410 -13.40 -52.52 10.73
CA GLU A 410 -12.82 -53.82 10.40
C GLU A 410 -13.87 -54.77 9.83
N THR A 411 -13.42 -55.81 9.14
CA THR A 411 -14.25 -56.99 8.94
C THR A 411 -14.10 -57.94 10.13
N LEU A 412 -15.19 -58.17 10.86
CA LEU A 412 -15.24 -59.10 11.97
C LEU A 412 -14.96 -60.54 11.51
N LEU A 413 -14.05 -61.22 12.20
CA LEU A 413 -13.79 -62.64 12.02
C LEU A 413 -14.89 -63.46 12.73
N PRO A 414 -15.54 -64.43 12.08
CA PRO A 414 -16.53 -65.28 12.74
C PRO A 414 -15.97 -65.96 14.01
N GLY A 415 -16.76 -65.93 15.10
CA GLY A 415 -16.35 -66.43 16.42
C GLY A 415 -15.62 -65.41 17.30
N TYR A 416 -15.39 -64.19 16.81
CA TYR A 416 -14.84 -63.08 17.59
C TYR A 416 -15.81 -61.90 17.63
N GLU A 417 -15.77 -61.14 18.72
CA GLU A 417 -16.55 -59.91 18.88
C GLU A 417 -15.65 -58.68 19.04
N PHE A 418 -16.20 -57.52 18.65
CA PHE A 418 -15.56 -56.23 18.83
C PHE A 418 -15.65 -55.80 20.30
N VAL A 419 -14.54 -55.27 20.84
CA VAL A 419 -14.46 -54.78 22.22
C VAL A 419 -14.40 -53.26 22.25
N SER A 420 -13.44 -52.64 21.57
CA SER A 420 -13.24 -51.19 21.61
C SER A 420 -12.39 -50.66 20.45
N ILE A 421 -12.58 -49.36 20.17
CA ILE A 421 -11.58 -48.51 19.51
C ILE A 421 -11.06 -47.55 20.58
N THR A 422 -9.74 -47.49 20.73
CA THR A 422 -9.05 -46.60 21.67
C THR A 422 -7.81 -45.99 21.00
N GLY A 423 -7.19 -45.00 21.61
CA GLY A 423 -6.01 -44.35 21.05
C GLY A 423 -5.94 -42.89 21.41
N ASP A 424 -5.40 -42.10 20.49
CA ASP A 424 -5.40 -40.64 20.56
C ASP A 424 -6.83 -40.06 20.58
N PRO A 425 -7.01 -38.81 21.04
CA PRO A 425 -8.33 -38.22 21.29
C PRO A 425 -9.26 -38.19 20.07
N GLU A 426 -8.72 -38.11 18.86
CA GLU A 426 -9.45 -38.05 17.60
C GLU A 426 -9.94 -39.43 17.13
N CYS A 427 -9.46 -40.52 17.76
CA CYS A 427 -9.97 -41.85 17.50
C CYS A 427 -11.44 -41.97 17.97
N PRO A 428 -12.31 -42.64 17.21
CA PRO A 428 -13.73 -42.65 17.51
C PRO A 428 -14.04 -43.42 18.80
N SER A 429 -14.66 -42.74 19.76
CA SER A 429 -15.15 -43.33 21.00
C SER A 429 -16.57 -43.90 20.82
N VAL A 430 -16.69 -44.97 20.03
CA VAL A 430 -17.97 -45.61 19.70
C VAL A 430 -18.08 -46.99 20.33
N ALA A 431 -19.31 -47.38 20.71
CA ALA A 431 -19.62 -48.69 21.29
C ALA A 431 -19.65 -49.84 20.26
N GLY A 432 -19.37 -49.56 18.98
CA GLY A 432 -19.39 -50.53 17.89
C GLY A 432 -18.53 -50.06 16.72
N LEU A 433 -18.46 -50.86 15.66
CA LEU A 433 -17.67 -50.54 14.47
C LEU A 433 -18.29 -49.42 13.61
N GLY A 434 -17.46 -48.68 12.89
CA GLY A 434 -17.89 -47.66 11.92
C GLY A 434 -17.92 -46.22 12.43
N GLY A 435 -17.25 -45.93 13.55
CA GLY A 435 -16.97 -44.56 13.97
C GLY A 435 -15.98 -43.85 13.04
N THR A 436 -15.94 -42.52 13.09
CA THR A 436 -15.07 -41.70 12.23
C THR A 436 -14.06 -40.90 13.05
N ALA A 437 -12.84 -40.77 12.53
CA ALA A 437 -11.86 -39.79 12.97
C ALA A 437 -11.81 -38.64 11.96
N THR A 438 -11.71 -37.40 12.44
CA THR A 438 -11.47 -36.21 11.60
C THR A 438 -10.20 -35.57 12.10
N LEU A 439 -9.24 -35.36 11.20
CA LEU A 439 -7.93 -34.83 11.51
C LEU A 439 -7.72 -33.50 10.78
N ASP A 440 -7.01 -32.59 11.41
CA ASP A 440 -6.48 -31.39 10.77
C ASP A 440 -5.23 -31.73 9.95
N GLU A 441 -4.83 -30.87 9.02
CA GLU A 441 -3.63 -31.05 8.21
C GLU A 441 -2.36 -31.26 9.07
N GLY A 442 -1.52 -32.20 8.66
CA GLY A 442 -0.26 -32.55 9.32
C GLY A 442 -0.40 -33.34 10.63
N GLU A 443 -1.62 -33.61 11.11
CA GLU A 443 -1.82 -34.44 12.29
C GLU A 443 -1.46 -35.91 12.05
N ALA A 444 -1.06 -36.58 13.12
CA ALA A 444 -0.81 -38.02 13.09
C ALA A 444 -1.39 -38.66 14.35
N ILE A 445 -2.32 -39.60 14.16
CA ILE A 445 -2.97 -40.30 15.27
C ILE A 445 -2.75 -41.81 15.18
N SER A 446 -2.82 -42.47 16.33
CA SER A 446 -2.74 -43.91 16.49
C SER A 446 -4.01 -44.45 17.15
N CYS A 447 -4.77 -45.25 16.40
CA CYS A 447 -5.95 -45.93 16.90
C CYS A 447 -5.70 -47.44 17.03
N THR A 448 -6.35 -48.07 18.00
CA THR A 448 -6.28 -49.50 18.28
C THR A 448 -7.68 -50.11 18.30
N ILE A 449 -7.92 -51.07 17.42
CA ILE A 449 -9.13 -51.91 17.43
C ILE A 449 -8.82 -53.18 18.23
N THR A 450 -9.69 -53.49 19.19
CA THR A 450 -9.54 -54.66 20.08
C THR A 450 -10.71 -55.63 19.92
N ASN A 451 -10.41 -56.92 19.78
CA ASN A 451 -11.42 -57.99 19.73
C ASN A 451 -11.08 -59.14 20.68
N GLN A 452 -12.08 -59.95 20.98
CA GLN A 452 -11.94 -61.16 21.81
C GLN A 452 -12.77 -62.32 21.23
N LEU A 453 -12.44 -63.55 21.61
CA LEU A 453 -13.21 -64.74 21.26
C LEU A 453 -14.59 -64.67 21.94
N VAL A 454 -15.65 -65.02 21.21
CA VAL A 454 -16.99 -65.18 21.80
C VAL A 454 -17.02 -66.48 22.60
N ASP A 455 -17.35 -66.38 23.89
CA ASP A 455 -17.45 -67.52 24.82
C ASP A 455 -18.55 -68.53 24.47
#